data_AF-A0A3M1KX38-F1
#
_entry.id   AF-A0A3M1KX38-F1
#
_cell.length_a   1.000
_cell.length_b   1.000
_cell.length_c   1.000
_cell.angle_alpha   90.00
_cell.angle_beta   90.00
_cell.angle_gamma   90.00
#
_symmetry.space_group_name_H-M   'P 1'
#
loop_
_entity.id
_entity.type
_entity.pdbx_description
1 polymer ?
#
loop_
_entity_poly.entity_id
_entity_poly.type
_entity_poly.pdbx_seq_one_letter_code
_entity_poly.pdbx_strand_id
1 'polypeptide(L)'
;MQPWMWRFKSVRLKGCCHTAGQGPNGGAKITEKGDSTPAGRRKRPIGYIRREMLERFRKYLQQEGLHRGGRVVLAVSGGLDSVVMAHLFRQAELPFLIGHCNFQLRGAESDEDERFVENLAEELGVPFFCGRFDTEGFARARGLSIQAAARELRYTYLEELRQMQGCESIATAHHLTDAIETLLLNLVRGTGLRGLRSIRPRRDHIIRPLLFATREELEAHAQARGLRWREDASNRSEKYRRNYIRLEVLPRLRHLNPALERSCEHTLQILRETERLTDWAVQRWLAEHLSRREGEHRLPLKALQHSPAPRMLLFEWLRPFGFNRSQVGQILQSLEERTGRLFLAPRGRLLFDRQELILSPHPPEAAGTLTIEEGTREVALPEGRLLIQPLGMGGRHQKLQDFFSNRKLSRLDKEKVWILESNGEICWVVGLRIDERFKITPQTTRCLRIEWQPFSESDPTKNWP
;
A
#
# COMPACT_ATOMS: atom_id res chain seq x y z
N MET A 1 -24.89 23.72 5.50
CA MET A 1 -24.51 24.01 4.09
C MET A 1 -23.67 25.27 4.09
N GLN A 2 -22.61 25.35 3.27
CA GLN A 2 -21.97 26.61 2.89
C GLN A 2 -21.99 26.73 1.35
N PRO A 3 -22.08 27.95 0.78
CA PRO A 3 -22.00 28.14 -0.66
C PRO A 3 -20.56 27.88 -1.12
N TRP A 4 -20.36 26.76 -1.83
CA TRP A 4 -19.03 26.33 -2.29
C TRP A 4 -18.37 27.43 -3.12
N MET A 5 -17.10 27.76 -2.81
CA MET A 5 -16.26 28.54 -3.72
C MET A 5 -15.68 27.63 -4.80
N TRP A 6 -15.83 28.05 -6.06
CA TRP A 6 -15.17 27.42 -7.20
C TRP A 6 -13.87 28.19 -7.45
N ARG A 7 -12.72 27.54 -7.30
CA ARG A 7 -11.43 28.10 -7.76
C ARG A 7 -11.20 27.56 -9.18
N PHE A 8 -11.26 28.43 -10.18
CA PHE A 8 -10.84 28.09 -11.54
C PHE A 8 -9.41 28.59 -11.76
N LYS A 9 -8.66 27.97 -12.66
CA LYS A 9 -7.37 28.53 -13.10
C LYS A 9 -7.63 29.62 -14.15
N SER A 10 -7.52 30.89 -13.77
CA SER A 10 -7.61 32.00 -14.73
C SER A 10 -6.23 32.59 -15.04
N VAL A 11 -6.17 33.27 -16.18
CA VAL A 11 -4.97 33.78 -16.85
C VAL A 11 -5.31 35.15 -17.41
N ARG A 12 -4.37 36.09 -17.51
CA ARG A 12 -4.53 37.25 -18.41
C ARG A 12 -3.64 37.04 -19.63
N LEU A 13 -4.08 37.37 -20.84
CA LEU A 13 -3.47 36.89 -22.09
C LEU A 13 -3.81 37.82 -23.27
N LYS A 14 -3.08 37.64 -24.38
CA LYS A 14 -2.99 38.51 -25.57
C LYS A 14 -2.95 37.57 -26.83
N GLY A 15 -3.98 37.43 -27.75
CA GLY A 15 -4.68 36.23 -28.50
C GLY A 15 -4.18 35.16 -29.61
N CYS A 16 -4.05 33.82 -29.35
CA CYS A 16 -3.88 32.56 -30.25
C CYS A 16 -2.55 32.25 -31.07
N CYS A 17 -2.16 31.06 -31.69
CA CYS A 17 -2.70 29.67 -32.00
C CYS A 17 -1.75 28.60 -32.79
N HIS A 18 -1.74 27.25 -32.47
CA HIS A 18 -1.65 25.97 -33.33
C HIS A 18 -0.28 25.32 -33.91
N THR A 19 -0.04 24.07 -34.46
CA THR A 19 -0.49 22.58 -34.43
C THR A 19 0.33 21.50 -35.29
N ALA A 20 0.37 20.17 -34.95
CA ALA A 20 0.38 18.86 -35.78
C ALA A 20 1.63 17.96 -36.21
N GLY A 21 1.45 16.59 -36.35
CA GLY A 21 2.39 15.54 -36.92
C GLY A 21 1.93 14.03 -36.81
N GLN A 22 2.49 13.03 -37.57
CA GLN A 22 2.02 11.59 -37.68
C GLN A 22 3.14 10.49 -37.85
N GLY A 23 2.86 9.17 -37.57
CA GLY A 23 3.66 8.00 -38.04
C GLY A 23 3.46 6.62 -37.30
N PRO A 24 3.41 5.41 -37.97
CA PRO A 24 3.03 4.12 -37.31
C PRO A 24 3.91 2.84 -37.59
N ASN A 25 3.73 1.75 -36.80
CA ASN A 25 3.51 0.32 -37.21
C ASN A 25 4.12 -0.82 -36.31
N GLY A 26 3.37 -1.92 -36.14
CA GLY A 26 3.84 -3.31 -35.83
C GLY A 26 4.12 -3.70 -34.35
N GLY A 27 3.90 -4.95 -33.87
CA GLY A 27 3.09 -6.06 -34.43
C GLY A 27 3.36 -7.49 -33.90
N ALA A 28 2.52 -8.02 -32.99
CA ALA A 28 2.31 -9.48 -32.66
C ALA A 28 3.51 -10.29 -32.06
N LYS A 29 3.40 -11.50 -31.45
CA LYS A 29 2.27 -12.33 -30.92
C LYS A 29 2.76 -13.25 -29.74
N ILE A 30 1.92 -14.20 -29.28
CA ILE A 30 2.04 -14.99 -28.02
C ILE A 30 2.05 -16.52 -28.28
N THR A 31 2.65 -17.33 -27.40
CA THR A 31 2.30 -18.76 -27.19
C THR A 31 2.48 -19.25 -25.73
N GLU A 32 1.89 -20.42 -25.42
CA GLU A 32 1.80 -21.06 -24.08
C GLU A 32 2.91 -22.14 -23.87
N LYS A 33 2.96 -23.13 -22.94
CA LYS A 33 2.01 -23.77 -21.97
C LYS A 33 2.81 -24.67 -20.98
N GLY A 34 2.18 -25.23 -19.93
CA GLY A 34 2.76 -26.39 -19.20
C GLY A 34 2.25 -26.64 -17.75
N ASP A 35 1.78 -27.85 -17.46
CA ASP A 35 1.23 -28.30 -16.16
C ASP A 35 2.23 -29.07 -15.26
N SER A 36 1.99 -29.11 -13.94
CA SER A 36 1.68 -30.37 -13.19
C SER A 36 1.77 -30.28 -11.66
N THR A 37 0.85 -30.98 -10.98
CA THR A 37 0.84 -31.39 -9.55
C THR A 37 1.20 -32.91 -9.46
N PRO A 38 1.49 -33.57 -8.30
CA PRO A 38 0.67 -33.52 -7.06
C PRO A 38 1.32 -33.91 -5.68
N ALA A 39 0.46 -33.94 -4.65
CA ALA A 39 0.47 -34.82 -3.45
C ALA A 39 1.56 -34.71 -2.35
N GLY A 40 1.17 -34.98 -1.10
CA GLY A 40 2.01 -34.91 0.11
C GLY A 40 1.99 -36.19 0.99
N ARG A 41 2.71 -36.18 2.13
CA ARG A 41 2.86 -37.34 3.06
C ARG A 41 2.87 -36.95 4.55
N ARG A 42 2.80 -37.95 5.44
CA ARG A 42 2.62 -37.87 6.92
C ARG A 42 3.97 -37.81 7.69
N LYS A 43 3.99 -37.21 8.90
CA LYS A 43 5.15 -37.11 9.84
C LYS A 43 5.53 -38.47 10.50
N ARG A 44 6.71 -38.56 11.14
CA ARG A 44 7.39 -39.79 11.66
C ARG A 44 8.20 -39.51 12.97
N PRO A 45 8.83 -40.50 13.67
CA PRO A 45 9.04 -40.41 15.13
C PRO A 45 10.45 -40.02 15.67
N ILE A 46 10.48 -39.11 16.65
CA ILE A 46 11.54 -38.74 17.64
C ILE A 46 13.01 -38.67 17.17
N GLY A 47 13.67 -39.79 16.85
CA GLY A 47 14.96 -39.74 16.13
C GLY A 47 14.82 -38.99 14.80
N TYR A 48 13.64 -39.14 14.20
CA TYR A 48 13.10 -38.30 13.13
C TYR A 48 13.03 -36.83 13.58
N ILE A 49 12.33 -36.45 14.66
CA ILE A 49 12.17 -35.05 15.15
C ILE A 49 13.50 -34.25 15.16
N ARG A 50 14.62 -34.86 15.54
CA ARG A 50 15.95 -34.20 15.53
C ARG A 50 16.37 -33.73 14.13
N ARG A 51 16.16 -34.54 13.09
CA ARG A 51 16.41 -34.18 11.68
C ARG A 51 15.21 -33.46 11.07
N GLU A 52 14.00 -33.96 11.29
CA GLU A 52 12.71 -33.46 10.79
C GLU A 52 12.50 -31.98 11.07
N MET A 53 12.88 -31.42 12.23
CA MET A 53 12.75 -29.97 12.43
C MET A 53 13.67 -29.19 11.47
N LEU A 54 14.91 -29.64 11.27
CA LEU A 54 15.88 -29.01 10.36
C LEU A 54 15.52 -29.25 8.88
N GLU A 55 15.03 -30.44 8.55
CA GLU A 55 14.53 -30.80 7.22
C GLU A 55 13.26 -30.02 6.87
N ARG A 56 12.31 -29.89 7.80
CA ARG A 56 11.12 -29.03 7.66
C ARG A 56 11.51 -27.57 7.55
N PHE A 57 12.46 -27.09 8.35
CA PHE A 57 12.98 -25.72 8.28
C PHE A 57 13.61 -25.43 6.91
N ARG A 58 14.57 -26.26 6.45
CA ARG A 58 15.19 -26.16 5.11
C ARG A 58 14.12 -26.22 4.00
N LYS A 59 13.19 -27.17 4.07
CA LYS A 59 12.07 -27.30 3.12
C LYS A 59 11.15 -26.07 3.14
N TYR A 60 10.82 -25.52 4.32
CA TYR A 60 9.94 -24.37 4.46
C TYR A 60 10.57 -23.09 3.90
N LEU A 61 11.86 -22.86 4.18
CA LEU A 61 12.64 -21.78 3.59
C LEU A 61 12.63 -21.85 2.05
N GLN A 62 12.78 -23.05 1.49
CA GLN A 62 12.72 -23.29 0.05
C GLN A 62 11.32 -23.05 -0.53
N GLN A 63 10.27 -23.63 0.07
CA GLN A 63 8.89 -23.57 -0.42
C GLN A 63 8.29 -22.16 -0.42
N GLU A 64 8.64 -21.33 0.57
CA GLU A 64 8.14 -19.94 0.67
C GLU A 64 9.18 -18.89 0.19
N GLY A 65 10.30 -19.34 -0.40
CA GLY A 65 11.32 -18.47 -1.01
C GLY A 65 11.97 -17.49 -0.03
N LEU A 66 12.19 -17.92 1.22
CA LEU A 66 12.53 -17.02 2.32
C LEU A 66 14.00 -16.58 2.35
N HIS A 67 14.92 -17.37 1.80
CA HIS A 67 16.36 -17.08 1.79
C HIS A 67 16.96 -17.37 0.41
N ARG A 68 17.90 -16.54 -0.05
CA ARG A 68 18.51 -16.60 -1.39
C ARG A 68 20.04 -16.70 -1.36
N GLY A 69 20.62 -17.17 -0.26
CA GLY A 69 22.08 -17.21 -0.03
C GLY A 69 22.67 -15.96 0.61
N GLY A 70 21.91 -14.85 0.68
CA GLY A 70 22.36 -13.61 1.32
C GLY A 70 22.27 -13.65 2.85
N ARG A 71 23.16 -12.90 3.53
CA ARG A 71 23.21 -12.83 5.00
C ARG A 71 21.87 -12.34 5.58
N VAL A 72 21.42 -12.93 6.68
CA VAL A 72 20.13 -12.59 7.34
C VAL A 72 20.36 -11.98 8.72
N VAL A 73 19.62 -10.93 9.07
CA VAL A 73 19.56 -10.38 10.44
C VAL A 73 18.55 -11.20 11.25
N LEU A 74 18.99 -11.92 12.29
CA LEU A 74 18.07 -12.59 13.21
C LEU A 74 17.65 -11.64 14.33
N ALA A 75 16.36 -11.35 14.45
CA ALA A 75 15.82 -10.64 15.60
C ALA A 75 15.72 -11.60 16.81
N VAL A 76 16.63 -11.45 17.78
CA VAL A 76 16.73 -12.36 18.94
C VAL A 76 16.44 -11.61 20.24
N SER A 77 15.49 -12.12 21.03
CA SER A 77 15.08 -11.53 22.32
C SER A 77 15.55 -12.32 23.54
N GLY A 78 16.29 -13.42 23.35
CA GLY A 78 16.64 -14.37 24.40
C GLY A 78 15.53 -15.40 24.71
N GLY A 79 14.30 -15.16 24.22
CA GLY A 79 13.18 -16.08 24.32
C GLY A 79 13.32 -17.32 23.43
N LEU A 80 12.84 -18.47 23.94
CA LEU A 80 12.90 -19.80 23.33
C LEU A 80 12.77 -19.84 21.80
N ASP A 81 11.74 -19.21 21.23
CA ASP A 81 11.48 -19.28 19.79
C ASP A 81 12.61 -18.62 18.98
N SER A 82 13.19 -17.54 19.50
CA SER A 82 14.30 -16.83 18.89
C SER A 82 15.65 -17.54 19.07
N VAL A 83 15.83 -18.24 20.19
CA VAL A 83 16.97 -19.14 20.42
C VAL A 83 16.92 -20.31 19.41
N VAL A 84 15.78 -21.01 19.32
CA VAL A 84 15.60 -22.11 18.36
C VAL A 84 15.77 -21.62 16.92
N MET A 85 15.33 -20.41 16.59
CA MET A 85 15.63 -19.79 15.29
C MET A 85 17.14 -19.70 15.03
N ALA A 86 17.92 -19.16 15.97
CA ALA A 86 19.37 -19.00 15.82
C ALA A 86 20.11 -20.34 15.67
N HIS A 87 19.81 -21.33 16.51
CA HIS A 87 20.38 -22.68 16.36
C HIS A 87 19.93 -23.38 15.08
N LEU A 88 18.72 -23.13 14.54
CA LEU A 88 18.28 -23.69 13.25
C LEU A 88 18.99 -23.04 12.06
N PHE A 89 19.25 -21.72 12.08
CA PHE A 89 20.09 -21.07 11.06
C PHE A 89 21.51 -21.63 11.06
N ARG A 90 22.12 -21.81 12.24
CA ARG A 90 23.46 -22.40 12.39
C ARG A 90 23.51 -23.86 11.92
N GLN A 91 22.56 -24.69 12.32
CA GLN A 91 22.43 -26.08 11.86
C GLN A 91 22.08 -26.19 10.36
N ALA A 92 21.50 -25.14 9.77
CA ALA A 92 21.21 -25.10 8.34
C ALA A 92 22.38 -24.60 7.50
N GLU A 93 23.48 -24.14 8.12
CA GLU A 93 24.69 -23.55 7.49
C GLU A 93 24.41 -22.25 6.71
N LEU A 94 23.38 -21.52 7.11
CA LEU A 94 22.99 -20.26 6.47
C LEU A 94 23.79 -19.08 7.03
N PRO A 95 24.19 -18.07 6.23
CA PRO A 95 24.85 -16.88 6.73
C PRO A 95 23.88 -15.98 7.51
N PHE A 96 24.21 -15.67 8.77
CA PHE A 96 23.41 -14.76 9.59
C PHE A 96 24.26 -13.91 10.55
N LEU A 97 23.61 -12.91 11.15
CA LEU A 97 24.07 -12.16 12.31
C LEU A 97 22.90 -12.02 13.30
N ILE A 98 23.19 -11.68 14.56
CA ILE A 98 22.18 -11.50 15.60
C ILE A 98 21.97 -10.01 15.90
N GLY A 99 20.72 -9.56 15.79
CA GLY A 99 20.27 -8.23 16.19
C GLY A 99 19.39 -8.32 17.45
N HIS A 100 19.85 -7.73 18.55
CA HIS A 100 19.10 -7.57 19.78
C HIS A 100 18.58 -6.15 19.96
N CYS A 101 17.51 -5.98 20.74
CA CYS A 101 16.93 -4.68 21.07
C CYS A 101 16.64 -4.62 22.58
N ASN A 102 17.51 -3.95 23.33
CA ASN A 102 17.29 -3.65 24.74
C ASN A 102 16.43 -2.38 24.85
N PHE A 103 15.16 -2.56 25.21
CA PHE A 103 14.18 -1.48 25.35
C PHE A 103 14.29 -0.73 26.69
N GLN A 104 15.18 -1.16 27.58
CA GLN A 104 15.41 -0.63 28.93
C GLN A 104 14.19 -0.66 29.87
N LEU A 105 13.12 -1.36 29.48
CA LEU A 105 11.82 -1.41 30.18
C LEU A 105 11.79 -2.28 31.45
N ARG A 106 12.82 -3.12 31.70
CA ARG A 106 12.92 -3.98 32.89
C ARG A 106 14.21 -3.78 33.71
N GLY A 107 14.91 -2.66 33.47
CA GLY A 107 16.21 -2.38 34.09
C GLY A 107 17.19 -3.55 33.94
N ALA A 108 17.75 -4.02 35.04
CA ALA A 108 18.74 -5.11 35.07
C ALA A 108 18.31 -6.39 34.33
N GLU A 109 17.01 -6.76 34.31
CA GLU A 109 16.55 -7.91 33.54
C GLU A 109 16.76 -7.74 32.02
N SER A 110 16.68 -6.51 31.52
CA SER A 110 16.91 -6.21 30.09
C SER A 110 18.40 -6.28 29.74
N ASP A 111 19.27 -5.90 30.69
CA ASP A 111 20.71 -6.05 30.53
C ASP A 111 21.15 -7.52 30.70
N GLU A 112 20.40 -8.34 31.45
CA GLU A 112 20.53 -9.82 31.44
C GLU A 112 20.05 -10.45 30.13
N ASP A 113 18.97 -9.96 29.51
CA ASP A 113 18.57 -10.40 28.16
C ASP A 113 19.67 -10.10 27.14
N GLU A 114 20.22 -8.90 27.18
CA GLU A 114 21.30 -8.47 26.29
C GLU A 114 22.54 -9.36 26.42
N ARG A 115 23.06 -9.53 27.65
CA ARG A 115 24.20 -10.41 27.93
C ARG A 115 23.93 -11.87 27.55
N PHE A 116 22.71 -12.37 27.76
CA PHE A 116 22.35 -13.73 27.36
C PHE A 116 22.41 -13.91 25.83
N VAL A 117 21.92 -12.94 25.06
CA VAL A 117 21.94 -13.00 23.59
C VAL A 117 23.34 -12.76 23.01
N GLU A 118 24.17 -11.97 23.69
CA GLU A 118 25.59 -11.79 23.39
C GLU A 118 26.37 -13.11 23.52
N ASN A 119 26.29 -13.78 24.69
CA ASN A 119 26.88 -15.10 24.91
C ASN A 119 26.38 -16.15 23.89
N LEU A 120 25.10 -16.09 23.49
CA LEU A 120 24.54 -16.98 22.46
C LEU A 120 25.14 -16.71 21.06
N ALA A 121 25.46 -15.45 20.75
CA ALA A 121 26.12 -15.11 19.49
C ALA A 121 27.57 -15.61 19.45
N GLU A 122 28.28 -15.53 20.58
CA GLU A 122 29.62 -16.11 20.75
C GLU A 122 29.59 -17.65 20.63
N GLU A 123 28.67 -18.34 21.34
CA GLU A 123 28.50 -19.80 21.28
C GLU A 123 28.21 -20.28 19.84
N LEU A 124 27.45 -19.49 19.07
CA LEU A 124 27.14 -19.78 17.67
C LEU A 124 28.25 -19.35 16.70
N GLY A 125 29.20 -18.50 17.11
CA GLY A 125 30.27 -17.95 16.28
C GLY A 125 29.79 -16.97 15.21
N VAL A 126 28.89 -16.04 15.58
CA VAL A 126 28.27 -15.07 14.65
C VAL A 126 28.32 -13.63 15.18
N PRO A 127 28.32 -12.60 14.30
CA PRO A 127 28.32 -11.20 14.74
C PRO A 127 27.07 -10.83 15.56
N PHE A 128 27.30 -10.14 16.68
CA PHE A 128 26.27 -9.59 17.56
C PHE A 128 26.15 -8.07 17.40
N PHE A 129 24.92 -7.56 17.43
CA PHE A 129 24.62 -6.13 17.44
C PHE A 129 23.43 -5.83 18.37
N CYS A 130 23.64 -5.03 19.41
CA CYS A 130 22.57 -4.52 20.27
C CYS A 130 22.22 -3.07 19.95
N GLY A 131 20.93 -2.79 19.82
CA GLY A 131 20.37 -1.43 19.94
C GLY A 131 19.78 -1.23 21.33
N ARG A 132 20.20 -0.18 22.05
CA ARG A 132 19.63 0.25 23.34
C ARG A 132 18.75 1.49 23.13
N PHE A 133 17.56 1.52 23.74
CA PHE A 133 16.57 2.58 23.48
C PHE A 133 15.86 3.09 24.74
N ASP A 134 15.79 4.42 24.90
CA ASP A 134 14.79 5.07 25.75
C ASP A 134 13.39 4.92 25.11
N THR A 135 12.75 3.81 25.42
CA THR A 135 11.43 3.47 24.89
C THR A 135 10.33 4.34 25.51
N GLU A 136 10.51 4.83 26.74
CA GLU A 136 9.51 5.65 27.42
C GLU A 136 9.52 7.11 26.93
N GLY A 137 10.69 7.72 26.77
CA GLY A 137 10.84 9.03 26.16
C GLY A 137 10.36 9.04 24.71
N PHE A 138 10.70 8.02 23.92
CA PHE A 138 10.18 7.89 22.54
C PHE A 138 8.65 7.73 22.50
N ALA A 139 8.08 6.91 23.39
CA ALA A 139 6.63 6.75 23.50
C ALA A 139 5.94 8.07 23.86
N ARG A 140 6.47 8.78 24.86
CA ARG A 140 5.96 10.08 25.34
C ARG A 140 6.04 11.16 24.26
N ALA A 141 7.17 11.28 23.56
CA ALA A 141 7.40 12.27 22.51
C ALA A 141 6.48 12.11 21.30
N ARG A 142 5.98 10.89 21.03
CA ARG A 142 5.12 10.58 19.87
C ARG A 142 3.66 10.26 20.23
N GLY A 143 3.27 10.33 21.51
CA GLY A 143 1.92 9.95 21.95
C GLY A 143 1.59 8.46 21.71
N LEU A 144 2.60 7.60 21.65
CA LEU A 144 2.46 6.16 21.37
C LEU A 144 2.35 5.35 22.67
N SER A 145 1.73 4.17 22.59
CA SER A 145 1.85 3.19 23.68
C SER A 145 3.26 2.57 23.66
N ILE A 146 3.75 2.14 24.83
CA ILE A 146 5.06 1.49 24.99
C ILE A 146 5.22 0.29 24.02
N GLN A 147 4.15 -0.48 23.78
CA GLN A 147 4.16 -1.58 22.81
C GLN A 147 4.27 -1.12 21.35
N ALA A 148 3.69 0.04 20.99
CA ALA A 148 3.83 0.62 19.67
C ALA A 148 5.23 1.22 19.47
N ALA A 149 5.75 1.96 20.46
CA ALA A 149 7.11 2.49 20.49
C ALA A 149 8.16 1.38 20.36
N ALA A 150 8.14 0.37 21.23
CA ALA A 150 9.05 -0.78 21.16
C ALA A 150 8.90 -1.57 19.85
N ARG A 151 7.70 -1.59 19.23
CA ARG A 151 7.52 -2.19 17.91
C ARG A 151 8.20 -1.37 16.82
N GLU A 152 8.02 -0.05 16.82
CA GLU A 152 8.61 0.85 15.82
C GLU A 152 10.14 0.82 15.91
N LEU A 153 10.69 1.13 17.09
CA LEU A 153 12.14 1.12 17.37
C LEU A 153 12.81 -0.18 16.90
N ARG A 154 12.21 -1.34 17.20
CA ARG A 154 12.71 -2.65 16.77
C ARG A 154 12.79 -2.78 15.25
N TYR A 155 11.76 -2.37 14.51
CA TYR A 155 11.77 -2.53 13.05
C TYR A 155 12.64 -1.49 12.34
N THR A 156 12.76 -0.27 12.89
CA THR A 156 13.68 0.75 12.41
C THR A 156 15.13 0.27 12.55
N TYR A 157 15.56 -0.07 13.77
CA TYR A 157 16.92 -0.55 14.05
C TYR A 157 17.30 -1.81 13.26
N LEU A 158 16.41 -2.80 13.16
CA LEU A 158 16.71 -4.02 12.40
C LEU A 158 16.82 -3.77 10.89
N GLU A 159 16.14 -2.75 10.35
CA GLU A 159 16.26 -2.36 8.94
C GLU A 159 17.52 -1.51 8.68
N GLU A 160 17.86 -0.60 9.60
CA GLU A 160 19.16 0.10 9.59
C GLU A 160 20.32 -0.90 9.65
N LEU A 161 20.28 -1.86 10.59
CA LEU A 161 21.25 -2.95 10.71
C LEU A 161 21.30 -3.82 9.45
N ARG A 162 20.14 -4.14 8.85
CA ARG A 162 20.07 -4.89 7.59
C ARG A 162 20.78 -4.14 6.46
N GLN A 163 20.58 -2.84 6.35
CA GLN A 163 21.22 -2.01 5.32
C GLN A 163 22.73 -1.86 5.56
N MET A 164 23.14 -1.49 6.78
CA MET A 164 24.56 -1.33 7.15
C MET A 164 25.39 -2.60 6.95
N GLN A 165 24.81 -3.77 7.19
CA GLN A 165 25.49 -5.08 7.11
C GLN A 165 25.25 -5.81 5.77
N GLY A 166 24.64 -5.15 4.77
CA GLY A 166 24.41 -5.72 3.43
C GLY A 166 23.50 -6.96 3.42
N CYS A 167 22.61 -7.10 4.40
CA CYS A 167 21.78 -8.29 4.59
C CYS A 167 20.56 -8.34 3.64
N GLU A 168 20.19 -9.55 3.21
CA GLU A 168 19.04 -9.77 2.32
C GLU A 168 17.71 -9.47 3.03
N SER A 169 17.60 -9.87 4.30
CA SER A 169 16.34 -9.91 5.04
C SER A 169 16.54 -9.91 6.56
N ILE A 170 15.43 -9.68 7.28
CA ILE A 170 15.31 -9.74 8.74
C ILE A 170 14.41 -10.92 9.10
N ALA A 171 14.91 -11.89 9.85
CA ALA A 171 14.11 -12.99 10.38
C ALA A 171 13.51 -12.64 11.74
N THR A 172 12.23 -12.97 11.93
CA THR A 172 11.54 -12.86 13.22
C THR A 172 10.91 -14.20 13.59
N ALA A 173 11.06 -14.61 14.85
CA ALA A 173 10.75 -15.96 15.34
C ALA A 173 9.24 -16.29 15.49
N HIS A 174 8.37 -15.65 14.71
CA HIS A 174 6.93 -15.94 14.71
C HIS A 174 6.68 -17.38 14.25
N HIS A 175 5.89 -18.13 15.02
CA HIS A 175 5.63 -19.56 14.84
C HIS A 175 4.17 -19.85 14.47
N LEU A 176 3.84 -21.10 14.09
CA LEU A 176 2.49 -21.48 13.63
C LEU A 176 1.40 -21.08 14.63
N THR A 177 1.63 -21.27 15.93
CA THR A 177 0.65 -20.91 16.98
C THR A 177 0.31 -19.40 16.98
N ASP A 178 1.24 -18.50 16.62
CA ASP A 178 0.96 -17.05 16.48
C ASP A 178 0.05 -16.78 15.28
N ALA A 179 0.22 -17.57 14.21
CA ALA A 179 -0.61 -17.48 13.02
C ALA A 179 -2.02 -18.02 13.27
N ILE A 180 -2.18 -19.01 14.16
CA ILE A 180 -3.50 -19.50 14.61
C ILE A 180 -4.17 -18.46 15.52
N GLU A 181 -3.47 -17.90 16.51
CA GLU A 181 -3.97 -16.78 17.32
C GLU A 181 -4.41 -15.60 16.44
N THR A 182 -3.57 -15.23 15.47
CA THR A 182 -3.84 -14.09 14.57
C THR A 182 -4.99 -14.40 13.60
N LEU A 183 -5.16 -15.66 13.16
CA LEU A 183 -6.32 -16.12 12.40
C LEU A 183 -7.60 -15.96 13.23
N LEU A 184 -7.62 -16.48 14.46
CA LEU A 184 -8.79 -16.43 15.34
C LEU A 184 -9.17 -14.98 15.72
N LEU A 185 -8.19 -14.12 16.05
CA LEU A 185 -8.41 -12.68 16.25
C LEU A 185 -9.02 -12.02 15.01
N ASN A 186 -8.54 -12.36 13.82
CA ASN A 186 -8.99 -11.76 12.56
C ASN A 186 -10.34 -12.32 12.07
N LEU A 187 -10.71 -13.53 12.50
CA LEU A 187 -12.05 -14.10 12.31
C LEU A 187 -13.07 -13.37 13.20
N VAL A 188 -12.80 -13.24 14.51
CA VAL A 188 -13.65 -12.51 15.47
C VAL A 188 -13.79 -11.01 15.10
N ARG A 189 -12.76 -10.42 14.48
CA ARG A 189 -12.80 -9.04 13.94
C ARG A 189 -13.55 -8.90 12.60
N GLY A 190 -14.12 -9.97 12.04
CA GLY A 190 -14.87 -9.91 10.77
C GLY A 190 -14.03 -9.55 9.54
N THR A 191 -12.76 -9.99 9.47
CA THR A 191 -11.90 -9.66 8.33
C THR A 191 -12.12 -10.59 7.12
N GLY A 192 -11.94 -10.06 5.91
CA GLY A 192 -11.92 -10.88 4.69
C GLY A 192 -10.61 -11.65 4.49
N LEU A 193 -10.48 -12.38 3.37
CA LEU A 193 -9.34 -13.25 3.00
C LEU A 193 -7.95 -12.75 3.42
N ARG A 194 -7.63 -11.48 3.12
CA ARG A 194 -6.34 -10.83 3.46
C ARG A 194 -6.05 -10.67 4.96
N GLY A 195 -7.05 -10.82 5.82
CA GLY A 195 -6.89 -10.91 7.29
C GLY A 195 -6.86 -12.35 7.77
N LEU A 196 -7.71 -13.21 7.21
CA LEU A 196 -7.82 -14.64 7.56
C LEU A 196 -6.57 -15.44 7.19
N ARG A 197 -5.89 -15.13 6.07
CA ARG A 197 -4.57 -15.73 5.73
C ARG A 197 -3.45 -15.37 6.72
N SER A 198 -3.77 -14.57 7.74
CA SER A 198 -2.97 -14.37 8.95
C SER A 198 -1.56 -13.83 8.65
N ILE A 199 -0.59 -14.24 9.47
CA ILE A 199 0.83 -13.88 9.37
C ILE A 199 1.41 -14.44 8.06
N ARG A 200 2.00 -13.54 7.24
CA ARG A 200 2.69 -13.89 5.98
C ARG A 200 4.12 -14.39 6.23
N PRO A 201 4.59 -15.43 5.51
CA PRO A 201 5.96 -15.94 5.54
C PRO A 201 7.02 -14.88 5.26
N ARG A 202 6.93 -14.21 4.10
CA ARG A 202 7.68 -12.99 3.77
C ARG A 202 6.70 -11.81 3.72
N ARG A 203 7.13 -10.67 4.26
CA ARG A 203 6.55 -9.35 4.00
C ARG A 203 7.72 -8.40 3.85
N ASP A 204 7.83 -7.74 2.70
CA ASP A 204 8.88 -6.77 2.42
C ASP A 204 10.26 -7.46 2.66
N HIS A 205 11.19 -6.88 3.42
CA HIS A 205 12.45 -7.53 3.82
C HIS A 205 12.31 -8.47 5.04
N ILE A 206 11.13 -8.63 5.64
CA ILE A 206 10.92 -9.37 6.89
C ILE A 206 10.40 -10.78 6.62
N ILE A 207 11.18 -11.80 7.01
CA ILE A 207 10.84 -13.22 6.93
C ILE A 207 10.47 -13.81 8.31
N ARG A 208 9.70 -14.90 8.29
CA ARG A 208 9.20 -15.62 9.48
C ARG A 208 9.41 -17.12 9.31
N PRO A 209 10.63 -17.60 9.55
CA PRO A 209 11.05 -18.93 9.12
C PRO A 209 10.52 -20.07 10.01
N LEU A 210 9.86 -19.78 11.14
CA LEU A 210 9.29 -20.78 12.06
C LEU A 210 7.77 -20.99 11.91
N LEU A 211 7.09 -20.36 10.95
CA LEU A 211 5.63 -20.46 10.77
C LEU A 211 5.11 -21.86 10.40
N PHE A 212 6.00 -22.84 10.20
CA PHE A 212 5.70 -24.26 9.97
C PHE A 212 5.69 -25.11 11.26
N ALA A 213 6.11 -24.54 12.40
CA ALA A 213 6.30 -25.25 13.67
C ALA A 213 5.38 -24.68 14.75
N THR A 214 4.79 -25.53 15.59
CA THR A 214 4.04 -25.06 16.78
C THR A 214 5.01 -24.65 17.90
N ARG A 215 4.52 -23.85 18.86
CA ARG A 215 5.28 -23.52 20.07
C ARG A 215 5.78 -24.79 20.79
N GLU A 216 4.91 -25.78 20.92
CA GLU A 216 5.19 -27.06 21.57
C GLU A 216 6.26 -27.87 20.81
N GLU A 217 6.28 -27.82 19.47
CA GLU A 217 7.35 -28.44 18.67
C GLU A 217 8.71 -27.73 18.82
N LEU A 218 8.71 -26.39 18.97
CA LEU A 218 9.93 -25.61 19.21
C LEU A 218 10.50 -25.89 20.62
N GLU A 219 9.62 -25.99 21.62
CA GLU A 219 9.98 -26.30 23.00
C GLU A 219 10.56 -27.72 23.12
N ALA A 220 9.89 -28.73 22.56
CA ALA A 220 10.40 -30.09 22.51
C ALA A 220 11.74 -30.19 21.75
N HIS A 221 11.95 -29.39 20.69
CA HIS A 221 13.22 -29.32 19.98
C HIS A 221 14.35 -28.74 20.83
N ALA A 222 14.08 -27.72 21.63
CA ALA A 222 15.04 -27.09 22.52
C ALA A 222 15.42 -28.00 23.70
N GLN A 223 14.42 -28.57 24.39
CA GLN A 223 14.63 -29.54 25.46
C GLN A 223 15.44 -30.76 24.97
N ALA A 224 15.09 -31.33 23.81
CA ALA A 224 15.80 -32.49 23.22
C ALA A 224 17.24 -32.21 22.70
N ARG A 225 17.70 -30.95 22.81
CA ARG A 225 19.06 -30.46 22.52
C ARG A 225 19.75 -29.81 23.74
N GLY A 226 19.08 -29.66 24.87
CA GLY A 226 19.63 -28.97 26.05
C GLY A 226 19.85 -27.46 25.85
N LEU A 227 19.11 -26.82 24.95
CA LEU A 227 19.25 -25.38 24.71
C LEU A 227 18.79 -24.58 25.94
N ARG A 228 19.46 -23.47 26.23
CA ARG A 228 19.08 -22.52 27.30
C ARG A 228 18.31 -21.34 26.69
N TRP A 229 17.38 -20.74 27.43
CA TRP A 229 16.63 -19.55 27.01
C TRP A 229 16.15 -18.77 28.25
N ARG A 230 15.74 -17.50 28.08
CA ARG A 230 15.02 -16.71 29.11
C ARG A 230 13.53 -16.68 28.82
N GLU A 231 12.69 -16.47 29.84
CA GLU A 231 11.24 -16.33 29.67
C GLU A 231 10.82 -14.87 29.53
N ASP A 232 10.16 -14.50 28.43
CA ASP A 232 9.80 -13.10 28.16
C ASP A 232 8.52 -12.65 28.89
N ALA A 233 8.70 -12.23 30.15
CA ALA A 233 7.67 -11.61 30.97
C ALA A 233 7.35 -10.18 30.50
N SER A 234 6.47 -10.01 29.49
CA SER A 234 6.08 -8.65 29.03
C SER A 234 4.59 -8.43 28.69
N ASN A 235 4.08 -7.26 29.14
CA ASN A 235 2.94 -6.42 28.76
C ASN A 235 1.50 -6.96 28.53
N ARG A 236 0.47 -6.20 28.94
CA ARG A 236 -0.85 -6.76 29.36
C ARG A 236 -2.04 -6.73 28.36
N SER A 237 -2.17 -5.79 27.40
CA SER A 237 -3.48 -5.52 26.75
C SER A 237 -3.81 -6.34 25.48
N GLU A 238 -3.02 -6.27 24.40
CA GLU A 238 -3.17 -7.25 23.29
C GLU A 238 -2.86 -8.67 23.78
N LYS A 239 -1.95 -8.79 24.78
CA LYS A 239 -1.71 -10.03 25.51
C LYS A 239 -2.94 -10.55 26.23
N TYR A 240 -3.87 -9.71 26.72
CA TYR A 240 -5.12 -10.21 27.30
C TYR A 240 -5.94 -10.99 26.25
N ARG A 241 -6.10 -10.45 25.04
CA ARG A 241 -6.86 -11.14 23.97
C ARG A 241 -6.11 -12.35 23.41
N ARG A 242 -4.78 -12.28 23.27
CA ARG A 242 -3.94 -13.41 22.85
C ARG A 242 -3.87 -14.51 23.90
N ASN A 243 -3.66 -14.17 25.17
CA ASN A 243 -3.70 -15.11 26.29
C ASN A 243 -5.08 -15.74 26.43
N TYR A 244 -6.17 -14.98 26.31
CA TYR A 244 -7.51 -15.57 26.30
C TYR A 244 -7.64 -16.60 25.17
N ILE A 245 -7.15 -16.31 23.96
CA ILE A 245 -7.12 -17.32 22.90
C ILE A 245 -6.19 -18.50 23.24
N ARG A 246 -4.99 -18.27 23.77
CA ARG A 246 -3.99 -19.31 24.07
C ARG A 246 -4.36 -20.21 25.25
N LEU A 247 -5.05 -19.67 26.26
CA LEU A 247 -5.38 -20.33 27.53
C LEU A 247 -6.83 -20.82 27.60
N GLU A 248 -7.80 -20.10 27.02
CA GLU A 248 -9.22 -20.48 27.06
C GLU A 248 -9.71 -21.09 25.75
N VAL A 249 -9.36 -20.50 24.60
CA VAL A 249 -9.96 -20.90 23.30
C VAL A 249 -9.23 -22.08 22.67
N LEU A 250 -7.89 -22.03 22.55
CA LEU A 250 -7.10 -23.09 21.92
C LEU A 250 -7.24 -24.44 22.64
N PRO A 251 -7.21 -24.55 23.99
CA PRO A 251 -7.40 -25.84 24.65
C PRO A 251 -8.80 -26.45 24.39
N ARG A 252 -9.85 -25.62 24.35
CA ARG A 252 -11.21 -26.07 24.00
C ARG A 252 -11.31 -26.51 22.54
N LEU A 253 -10.66 -25.80 21.61
CA LEU A 253 -10.59 -26.19 20.19
C LEU A 253 -9.74 -27.46 19.98
N ARG A 254 -8.66 -27.66 20.76
CA ARG A 254 -7.84 -28.89 20.77
C ARG A 254 -8.62 -30.09 21.31
N HIS A 255 -9.51 -29.88 22.29
CA HIS A 255 -10.40 -30.93 22.78
C HIS A 255 -11.41 -31.37 21.70
N LEU A 256 -11.94 -30.44 20.90
CA LEU A 256 -12.81 -30.76 19.75
C LEU A 256 -12.05 -31.39 18.58
N ASN A 257 -10.79 -31.01 18.37
CA ASN A 257 -9.92 -31.54 17.32
C ASN A 257 -8.46 -31.65 17.82
N PRO A 258 -7.99 -32.83 18.24
CA PRO A 258 -6.61 -33.04 18.68
C PRO A 258 -5.54 -32.80 17.60
N ALA A 259 -5.93 -32.59 16.33
CA ALA A 259 -5.06 -32.20 15.23
C ALA A 259 -5.24 -30.72 14.80
N LEU A 260 -5.81 -29.88 15.67
CA LEU A 260 -6.16 -28.47 15.41
C LEU A 260 -5.07 -27.71 14.65
N GLU A 261 -3.83 -27.72 15.14
CA GLU A 261 -2.72 -26.97 14.56
C GLU A 261 -2.46 -27.37 13.10
N ARG A 262 -2.62 -28.65 12.78
CA ARG A 262 -2.45 -29.20 11.42
C ARG A 262 -3.64 -28.89 10.51
N SER A 263 -4.86 -28.90 11.06
CA SER A 263 -6.05 -28.43 10.34
C SER A 263 -5.93 -26.93 10.02
N CYS A 264 -5.45 -26.12 10.97
CA CYS A 264 -5.20 -24.70 10.75
C CYS A 264 -4.02 -24.43 9.82
N GLU A 265 -2.94 -25.20 9.87
CA GLU A 265 -1.82 -25.14 8.91
C GLU A 265 -2.32 -25.34 7.47
N HIS A 266 -3.12 -26.38 7.25
CA HIS A 266 -3.71 -26.67 5.94
C HIS A 266 -4.71 -25.58 5.49
N THR A 267 -5.58 -25.11 6.38
CA THR A 267 -6.48 -23.96 6.09
C THR A 267 -5.68 -22.70 5.74
N LEU A 268 -4.61 -22.39 6.46
CA LEU A 268 -3.74 -21.23 6.19
C LEU A 268 -3.01 -21.37 4.86
N GLN A 269 -2.60 -22.58 4.45
CA GLN A 269 -2.06 -22.83 3.11
C GLN A 269 -3.10 -22.52 2.04
N ILE A 270 -4.31 -23.11 2.13
CA ILE A 270 -5.39 -22.86 1.17
C ILE A 270 -5.73 -21.36 1.10
N LEU A 271 -5.79 -20.65 2.23
CA LEU A 271 -6.06 -19.21 2.25
C LEU A 271 -4.93 -18.38 1.62
N ARG A 272 -3.67 -18.81 1.70
CA ARG A 272 -2.52 -18.16 1.03
C ARG A 272 -2.53 -18.41 -0.47
N GLU A 273 -2.79 -19.63 -0.90
CA GLU A 273 -2.93 -19.99 -2.33
C GLU A 273 -4.14 -19.27 -2.96
N THR A 274 -5.27 -19.23 -2.24
CA THR A 274 -6.45 -18.44 -2.64
C THR A 274 -6.16 -16.94 -2.70
N GLU A 275 -5.36 -16.37 -1.78
CA GLU A 275 -4.93 -14.97 -1.87
C GLU A 275 -4.05 -14.74 -3.11
N ARG A 276 -3.11 -15.64 -3.42
CA ARG A 276 -2.25 -15.56 -4.63
C ARG A 276 -3.09 -15.59 -5.91
N LEU A 277 -4.06 -16.50 -6.01
CA LEU A 277 -4.96 -16.61 -7.17
C LEU A 277 -5.90 -15.39 -7.28
N THR A 278 -6.40 -14.88 -6.16
CA THR A 278 -7.24 -13.68 -6.11
C THR A 278 -6.44 -12.44 -6.54
N ASP A 279 -5.24 -12.24 -5.99
CA ASP A 279 -4.35 -11.14 -6.35
C ASP A 279 -4.00 -11.20 -7.85
N TRP A 280 -3.71 -12.40 -8.40
CA TRP A 280 -3.49 -12.58 -9.85
C TRP A 280 -4.73 -12.22 -10.70
N ALA A 281 -5.90 -12.76 -10.36
CA ALA A 281 -7.13 -12.51 -11.12
C ALA A 281 -7.55 -11.03 -11.09
N VAL A 282 -7.36 -10.37 -9.94
CA VAL A 282 -7.58 -8.93 -9.77
C VAL A 282 -6.60 -8.11 -10.60
N GLN A 283 -5.30 -8.39 -10.55
CA GLN A 283 -4.31 -7.65 -11.35
C GLN A 283 -4.51 -7.85 -12.85
N ARG A 284 -4.84 -9.07 -13.28
CA ARG A 284 -5.20 -9.36 -14.68
C ARG A 284 -6.43 -8.57 -15.11
N TRP A 285 -7.53 -8.63 -14.36
CA TRP A 285 -8.76 -7.91 -14.72
C TRP A 285 -8.54 -6.40 -14.76
N LEU A 286 -7.74 -5.85 -13.83
CA LEU A 286 -7.37 -4.44 -13.87
C LEU A 286 -6.50 -4.10 -15.08
N ALA A 287 -5.52 -4.92 -15.45
CA ALA A 287 -4.74 -4.71 -16.67
C ALA A 287 -5.58 -4.78 -17.96
N GLU A 288 -6.66 -5.58 -17.97
CA GLU A 288 -7.59 -5.70 -19.11
C GLU A 288 -8.59 -4.52 -19.21
N HIS A 289 -8.95 -3.87 -18.10
CA HIS A 289 -10.06 -2.89 -18.06
C HIS A 289 -9.69 -1.48 -17.57
N LEU A 290 -8.54 -1.29 -16.94
CA LEU A 290 -8.09 0.01 -16.41
C LEU A 290 -7.20 0.72 -17.43
N SER A 291 -7.66 1.85 -17.95
CA SER A 291 -6.83 2.71 -18.80
C SER A 291 -6.11 3.79 -17.98
N ARG A 292 -4.91 4.18 -18.42
CA ARG A 292 -4.18 5.36 -17.90
C ARG A 292 -4.24 6.48 -18.95
N ARG A 293 -4.57 7.71 -18.54
CA ARG A 293 -4.55 8.93 -19.40
C ARG A 293 -4.15 10.14 -18.56
N GLU A 294 -3.19 10.94 -19.00
CA GLU A 294 -2.74 12.17 -18.31
C GLU A 294 -2.36 11.99 -16.80
N GLY A 295 -1.99 10.77 -16.38
CA GLY A 295 -1.74 10.43 -14.96
C GLY A 295 -2.99 10.03 -14.15
N GLU A 296 -4.16 9.97 -14.78
CA GLU A 296 -5.41 9.46 -14.21
C GLU A 296 -5.60 7.98 -14.52
N HIS A 297 -6.20 7.24 -13.58
CA HIS A 297 -6.63 5.85 -13.77
C HIS A 297 -8.14 5.84 -14.04
N ARG A 298 -8.56 5.34 -15.20
CA ARG A 298 -9.96 5.36 -15.69
C ARG A 298 -10.51 3.95 -15.88
N LEU A 299 -11.58 3.63 -15.15
CA LEU A 299 -12.23 2.31 -15.12
C LEU A 299 -13.69 2.40 -15.59
N PRO A 300 -14.08 1.76 -16.71
CA PRO A 300 -15.46 1.80 -17.20
C PRO A 300 -16.45 1.19 -16.20
N LEU A 301 -17.55 1.90 -15.91
CA LEU A 301 -18.58 1.47 -14.96
C LEU A 301 -19.22 0.15 -15.40
N LYS A 302 -19.51 0.00 -16.70
CA LYS A 302 -20.06 -1.24 -17.27
C LYS A 302 -19.13 -2.43 -17.05
N ALA A 303 -17.82 -2.27 -17.20
CA ALA A 303 -16.87 -3.36 -16.96
C ALA A 303 -16.93 -3.80 -15.49
N LEU A 304 -16.90 -2.84 -14.56
CA LEU A 304 -17.02 -3.13 -13.13
C LEU A 304 -18.35 -3.81 -12.78
N GLN A 305 -19.48 -3.32 -13.31
CA GLN A 305 -20.82 -3.85 -13.04
C GLN A 305 -21.02 -5.29 -13.53
N HIS A 306 -20.44 -5.67 -14.67
CA HIS A 306 -20.51 -7.05 -15.21
C HIS A 306 -19.38 -7.96 -14.70
N SER A 307 -18.51 -7.48 -13.82
CA SER A 307 -17.45 -8.30 -13.21
C SER A 307 -18.03 -9.27 -12.16
N PRO A 308 -17.36 -10.43 -11.90
CA PRO A 308 -17.87 -11.40 -10.92
C PRO A 308 -17.74 -10.93 -9.46
N ALA A 309 -16.97 -9.87 -9.18
CA ALA A 309 -16.71 -9.40 -7.83
C ALA A 309 -16.46 -7.87 -7.76
N PRO A 310 -17.43 -7.01 -8.16
CA PRO A 310 -17.23 -5.56 -8.25
C PRO A 310 -16.71 -4.94 -6.96
N ARG A 311 -17.24 -5.39 -5.81
CA ARG A 311 -16.81 -4.92 -4.48
C ARG A 311 -15.36 -5.26 -4.15
N MET A 312 -14.85 -6.37 -4.68
CA MET A 312 -13.46 -6.78 -4.45
C MET A 312 -12.52 -6.03 -5.38
N LEU A 313 -12.81 -6.02 -6.68
CA LEU A 313 -12.00 -5.35 -7.70
C LEU A 313 -11.87 -3.85 -7.43
N LEU A 314 -12.97 -3.18 -7.06
CA LEU A 314 -12.95 -1.77 -6.68
C LEU A 314 -12.18 -1.52 -5.37
N PHE A 315 -12.30 -2.39 -4.36
CA PHE A 315 -11.51 -2.25 -3.13
C PHE A 315 -10.01 -2.44 -3.40
N GLU A 316 -9.65 -3.40 -4.24
CA GLU A 316 -8.26 -3.70 -4.53
C GLU A 316 -7.57 -2.65 -5.40
N TRP A 317 -8.27 -2.08 -6.38
CA TRP A 317 -7.79 -0.93 -7.15
C TRP A 317 -7.60 0.32 -6.29
N LEU A 318 -8.51 0.59 -5.35
CA LEU A 318 -8.51 1.84 -4.57
C LEU A 318 -7.70 1.76 -3.26
N ARG A 319 -7.45 0.57 -2.72
CA ARG A 319 -6.67 0.37 -1.47
C ARG A 319 -5.28 1.04 -1.49
N PRO A 320 -4.47 1.00 -2.58
CA PRO A 320 -3.18 1.69 -2.65
C PRO A 320 -3.28 3.20 -2.36
N PHE A 321 -4.38 3.83 -2.75
CA PHE A 321 -4.61 5.28 -2.58
C PHE A 321 -5.19 5.65 -1.21
N GLY A 322 -5.44 4.63 -0.37
CA GLY A 322 -5.87 4.78 1.03
C GLY A 322 -7.38 4.67 1.26
N PHE A 323 -8.17 4.29 0.25
CA PHE A 323 -9.60 4.03 0.43
C PHE A 323 -9.85 2.81 1.31
N ASN A 324 -10.82 2.91 2.22
CA ASN A 324 -11.21 1.82 3.13
C ASN A 324 -12.47 1.05 2.65
N ARG A 325 -12.74 -0.10 3.28
CA ARG A 325 -13.87 -0.99 2.89
C ARG A 325 -15.25 -0.34 3.01
N SER A 326 -15.44 0.60 3.95
CA SER A 326 -16.70 1.33 4.14
C SER A 326 -16.90 2.35 3.01
N GLN A 327 -15.88 3.16 2.72
CA GLN A 327 -15.90 4.09 1.57
C GLN A 327 -16.19 3.35 0.26
N VAL A 328 -15.57 2.20 0.03
CA VAL A 328 -15.85 1.39 -1.17
C VAL A 328 -17.30 0.86 -1.19
N GLY A 329 -17.89 0.56 -0.04
CA GLY A 329 -19.32 0.27 0.06
C GLY A 329 -20.19 1.46 -0.36
N GLN A 330 -19.87 2.67 0.10
CA GLN A 330 -20.56 3.91 -0.24
C GLN A 330 -20.39 4.27 -1.73
N ILE A 331 -19.22 4.04 -2.32
CA ILE A 331 -18.97 4.23 -3.75
C ILE A 331 -19.85 3.28 -4.58
N LEU A 332 -19.96 2.01 -4.18
CA LEU A 332 -20.81 1.01 -4.88
C LEU A 332 -22.30 1.38 -4.82
N GLN A 333 -22.80 1.78 -3.65
CA GLN A 333 -24.18 2.28 -3.50
C GLN A 333 -24.41 3.55 -4.33
N SER A 334 -23.37 4.38 -4.49
CA SER A 334 -23.43 5.60 -5.28
C SER A 334 -23.40 5.39 -6.80
N LEU A 335 -23.16 4.18 -7.31
CA LEU A 335 -23.08 3.96 -8.77
C LEU A 335 -24.44 4.14 -9.48
N GLU A 336 -25.53 4.01 -8.72
CA GLU A 336 -26.91 4.24 -9.19
C GLU A 336 -27.34 5.71 -9.01
N GLU A 337 -26.70 6.45 -8.09
CA GLU A 337 -27.19 7.74 -7.58
C GLU A 337 -26.54 9.00 -8.19
N ARG A 338 -26.70 9.14 -9.52
CA ARG A 338 -26.36 10.34 -10.33
C ARG A 338 -24.87 10.71 -10.44
N THR A 339 -24.57 11.40 -11.54
CA THR A 339 -23.21 11.66 -12.04
C THR A 339 -22.51 12.83 -11.33
N GLY A 340 -21.22 12.72 -11.02
CA GLY A 340 -20.38 13.83 -10.53
C GLY A 340 -20.03 13.81 -9.02
N ARG A 341 -20.35 12.74 -8.29
CA ARG A 341 -19.89 12.51 -6.91
C ARG A 341 -18.36 12.37 -6.88
N LEU A 342 -17.74 12.92 -5.84
CA LEU A 342 -16.28 12.90 -5.63
C LEU A 342 -15.98 12.30 -4.26
N PHE A 343 -15.11 11.31 -4.20
CA PHE A 343 -14.65 10.67 -2.96
C PHE A 343 -13.17 10.95 -2.74
N LEU A 344 -12.79 11.30 -1.52
CA LEU A 344 -11.40 11.64 -1.15
C LEU A 344 -10.76 10.52 -0.34
N ALA A 345 -9.47 10.29 -0.57
CA ALA A 345 -8.60 9.43 0.21
C ALA A 345 -7.26 10.14 0.50
N PRO A 346 -6.42 9.64 1.43
CA PRO A 346 -5.15 10.30 1.77
C PRO A 346 -4.20 10.50 0.59
N ARG A 347 -4.25 9.64 -0.44
CA ARG A 347 -3.38 9.70 -1.63
C ARG A 347 -4.18 9.74 -2.93
N GLY A 348 -5.16 10.66 -3.02
CA GLY A 348 -5.89 10.94 -4.26
C GLY A 348 -7.41 10.96 -4.11
N ARG A 349 -8.10 11.11 -5.24
CA ARG A 349 -9.55 11.33 -5.31
C ARG A 349 -10.19 10.57 -6.46
N LEU A 350 -11.38 10.03 -6.20
CA LEU A 350 -12.17 9.27 -7.16
C LEU A 350 -13.40 10.08 -7.59
N LEU A 351 -13.44 10.48 -8.84
CA LEU A 351 -14.62 11.06 -9.49
C LEU A 351 -15.48 9.94 -10.09
N PHE A 352 -16.79 9.99 -9.85
CA PHE A 352 -17.76 9.26 -10.66
C PHE A 352 -18.18 10.14 -11.86
N ASP A 353 -17.75 9.77 -13.07
CA ASP A 353 -18.26 10.34 -14.32
C ASP A 353 -19.33 9.42 -14.95
N ARG A 354 -19.98 9.84 -16.05
CA ARG A 354 -21.22 9.25 -16.56
C ARG A 354 -21.10 7.79 -17.00
N GLN A 355 -19.89 7.35 -17.36
CA GLN A 355 -19.63 6.00 -17.89
C GLN A 355 -18.39 5.33 -17.27
N GLU A 356 -17.62 6.05 -16.43
CA GLU A 356 -16.36 5.57 -15.85
C GLU A 356 -16.08 6.18 -14.47
N LEU A 357 -15.32 5.44 -13.66
CA LEU A 357 -14.69 5.93 -12.44
C LEU A 357 -13.31 6.48 -12.81
N ILE A 358 -13.04 7.73 -12.44
CA ILE A 358 -11.78 8.41 -12.72
C ILE A 358 -11.06 8.67 -11.39
N LEU A 359 -10.03 7.88 -11.12
CA LEU A 359 -9.12 8.09 -10.00
C LEU A 359 -7.99 9.03 -10.46
N SER A 360 -7.74 10.08 -9.69
CA SER A 360 -6.75 11.11 -9.99
C SER A 360 -5.97 11.48 -8.72
N PRO A 361 -4.77 12.10 -8.84
CA PRO A 361 -4.15 12.80 -7.73
C PRO A 361 -5.08 13.90 -7.18
N HIS A 362 -4.80 14.34 -5.96
CA HIS A 362 -5.35 15.60 -5.47
C HIS A 362 -4.91 16.76 -6.38
N PRO A 363 -5.73 17.80 -6.56
CA PRO A 363 -5.27 18.99 -7.27
C PRO A 363 -4.12 19.61 -6.45
N PRO A 364 -3.11 20.22 -7.09
CA PRO A 364 -2.07 20.93 -6.36
C PRO A 364 -2.69 22.03 -5.50
N GLU A 365 -2.22 22.13 -4.25
CA GLU A 365 -2.53 23.27 -3.38
C GLU A 365 -1.89 24.56 -3.92
N ALA A 366 -2.30 25.70 -3.37
CA ALA A 366 -2.05 27.03 -3.94
C ALA A 366 -2.55 27.13 -5.39
N ALA A 367 -3.85 27.38 -5.49
CA ALA A 367 -4.47 27.59 -6.78
C ALA A 367 -4.38 29.06 -7.28
N GLY A 368 -3.51 29.95 -6.75
CA GLY A 368 -3.51 31.47 -6.75
C GLY A 368 -3.30 32.34 -8.04
N THR A 369 -4.00 33.49 -8.15
CA THR A 369 -4.12 34.41 -9.33
C THR A 369 -2.82 34.89 -10.02
N LEU A 370 -2.84 35.11 -11.35
CA LEU A 370 -1.77 35.81 -12.10
C LEU A 370 -2.22 36.94 -13.04
N THR A 371 -1.32 37.91 -13.23
CA THR A 371 -1.44 39.10 -14.10
C THR A 371 -0.40 39.05 -15.22
N ILE A 372 -0.73 39.59 -16.41
CA ILE A 372 0.22 39.78 -17.53
C ILE A 372 0.23 41.26 -17.92
N GLU A 373 1.42 41.84 -18.07
CA GLU A 373 1.64 43.25 -18.39
C GLU A 373 2.04 43.46 -19.87
N GLU A 374 2.12 44.71 -20.32
CA GLU A 374 2.51 45.03 -21.70
C GLU A 374 4.04 44.91 -21.88
N GLY A 375 4.48 43.70 -22.26
CA GLY A 375 5.87 43.37 -22.55
C GLY A 375 6.31 42.00 -22.02
N THR A 376 5.53 41.38 -21.13
CA THR A 376 5.83 40.07 -20.55
C THR A 376 5.84 38.98 -21.62
N ARG A 377 6.86 38.10 -21.60
CA ARG A 377 7.02 37.00 -22.58
C ARG A 377 6.58 35.62 -22.07
N GLU A 378 6.66 35.35 -20.77
CA GLU A 378 6.35 34.05 -20.16
C GLU A 378 6.01 34.23 -18.67
N VAL A 379 5.00 33.51 -18.15
CA VAL A 379 4.44 33.72 -16.79
C VAL A 379 3.66 32.48 -16.29
N ALA A 380 3.73 32.16 -14.98
CA ALA A 380 3.18 30.93 -14.38
C ALA A 380 2.06 31.17 -13.33
N LEU A 381 1.00 30.36 -13.36
CA LEU A 381 -0.41 30.66 -12.96
C LEU A 381 -0.98 29.70 -11.90
N PRO A 382 -1.96 30.05 -11.02
CA PRO A 382 -3.43 30.00 -11.36
C PRO A 382 -4.48 31.18 -10.97
N GLU A 383 -5.60 30.88 -10.24
CA GLU A 383 -6.87 31.50 -9.65
C GLU A 383 -7.76 32.64 -10.23
N GLY A 384 -9.08 32.36 -10.37
CA GLY A 384 -10.22 33.32 -10.49
C GLY A 384 -11.65 32.71 -10.48
N ARG A 385 -12.72 33.53 -10.66
CA ARG A 385 -14.16 33.12 -10.67
C ARG A 385 -15.06 33.98 -11.61
N LEU A 386 -15.73 33.38 -12.61
CA LEU A 386 -15.99 34.10 -13.89
C LEU A 386 -17.30 33.79 -14.69
N LEU A 387 -17.63 34.68 -15.67
CA LEU A 387 -18.79 34.69 -16.59
C LEU A 387 -18.38 35.08 -18.03
N ILE A 388 -19.06 34.57 -19.08
CA ILE A 388 -18.75 34.81 -20.52
C ILE A 388 -20.00 35.20 -21.34
N GLN A 389 -19.85 36.06 -22.35
CA GLN A 389 -20.80 36.25 -23.44
C GLN A 389 -20.43 35.37 -24.66
N PRO A 390 -21.22 34.34 -25.01
CA PRO A 390 -20.85 33.45 -26.11
C PRO A 390 -21.05 34.10 -27.49
N LEU A 391 -20.02 34.00 -28.35
CA LEU A 391 -20.05 34.50 -29.73
C LEU A 391 -21.36 34.15 -30.48
N GLY A 392 -22.08 35.15 -30.96
CA GLY A 392 -23.35 35.04 -31.70
C GLY A 392 -24.63 35.10 -30.86
N MET A 393 -24.57 35.30 -29.54
CA MET A 393 -25.77 35.32 -28.66
C MET A 393 -26.28 36.73 -28.27
N GLY A 394 -25.86 37.79 -28.98
CA GLY A 394 -26.46 39.13 -28.86
C GLY A 394 -26.41 39.73 -27.45
N GLY A 395 -25.23 39.73 -26.82
CA GLY A 395 -25.04 40.30 -25.46
C GLY A 395 -25.58 39.45 -24.31
N ARG A 396 -26.18 38.28 -24.57
CA ARG A 396 -26.67 37.38 -23.51
C ARG A 396 -25.51 36.66 -22.83
N HIS A 397 -25.38 36.89 -21.53
CA HIS A 397 -24.37 36.24 -20.67
C HIS A 397 -24.73 34.76 -20.41
N GLN A 398 -23.72 33.89 -20.41
CA GLN A 398 -23.84 32.50 -19.96
C GLN A 398 -22.92 32.27 -18.76
N LYS A 399 -23.41 31.55 -17.74
CA LYS A 399 -22.55 31.08 -16.64
C LYS A 399 -21.58 30.04 -17.19
N LEU A 400 -20.32 30.12 -16.79
CA LEU A 400 -19.29 29.19 -17.25
C LEU A 400 -19.64 27.71 -16.94
N GLN A 401 -20.30 27.47 -15.80
CA GLN A 401 -20.85 26.17 -15.41
C GLN A 401 -21.83 25.60 -16.45
N ASP A 402 -22.67 26.43 -17.06
CA ASP A 402 -23.66 26.03 -18.05
C ASP A 402 -23.00 25.81 -19.41
N PHE A 403 -22.05 26.68 -19.80
CA PHE A 403 -21.22 26.50 -20.99
C PHE A 403 -20.48 25.16 -20.99
N PHE A 404 -19.79 24.85 -19.89
CA PHE A 404 -19.10 23.57 -19.70
C PHE A 404 -20.03 22.35 -19.66
N SER A 405 -21.25 22.53 -19.16
CA SER A 405 -22.24 21.44 -19.08
C SER A 405 -22.88 21.16 -20.44
N ASN A 406 -23.10 22.18 -21.27
CA ASN A 406 -23.53 22.04 -22.66
C ASN A 406 -22.47 21.33 -23.51
N ARG A 407 -21.17 21.60 -23.30
CA ARG A 407 -20.08 20.84 -23.93
C ARG A 407 -19.80 19.46 -23.30
N LYS A 408 -20.62 19.01 -22.34
CA LYS A 408 -20.53 17.69 -21.67
C LYS A 408 -19.17 17.39 -21.00
N LEU A 409 -18.37 18.42 -20.68
CA LEU A 409 -17.07 18.24 -20.02
C LEU A 409 -17.25 17.57 -18.65
N SER A 410 -16.36 16.65 -18.29
CA SER A 410 -16.36 16.03 -16.96
C SER A 410 -15.94 17.04 -15.88
N ARG A 411 -16.04 16.67 -14.61
CA ARG A 411 -15.64 17.56 -13.51
C ARG A 411 -14.12 17.79 -13.47
N LEU A 412 -13.31 16.82 -13.89
CA LEU A 412 -11.85 16.95 -13.97
C LEU A 412 -11.42 17.84 -15.13
N ASP A 413 -12.05 17.71 -16.29
CA ASP A 413 -11.71 18.54 -17.46
C ASP A 413 -11.95 20.03 -17.16
N LYS A 414 -13.02 20.35 -16.42
CA LYS A 414 -13.33 21.73 -15.96
C LYS A 414 -12.29 22.32 -14.99
N GLU A 415 -11.51 21.48 -14.30
CA GLU A 415 -10.39 21.91 -13.44
C GLU A 415 -9.07 22.07 -14.22
N LYS A 416 -8.97 21.44 -15.41
CA LYS A 416 -7.84 21.58 -16.35
C LYS A 416 -8.00 22.77 -17.30
N VAL A 417 -9.22 23.21 -17.58
CA VAL A 417 -9.50 24.37 -18.44
C VAL A 417 -8.99 25.67 -17.81
N TRP A 418 -8.06 26.31 -18.51
CA TRP A 418 -7.63 27.68 -18.26
C TRP A 418 -8.67 28.70 -18.75
N ILE A 419 -8.78 29.86 -18.10
CA ILE A 419 -9.73 30.91 -18.48
C ILE A 419 -9.04 32.27 -18.58
N LEU A 420 -9.07 32.89 -19.74
CA LEU A 420 -8.58 34.25 -19.96
C LEU A 420 -9.51 35.30 -19.34
N GLU A 421 -8.98 36.14 -18.46
CA GLU A 421 -9.54 37.40 -17.99
C GLU A 421 -8.86 38.65 -18.59
N SER A 422 -9.62 39.73 -18.72
CA SER A 422 -9.09 41.10 -18.72
C SER A 422 -10.01 41.99 -17.88
N ASN A 423 -9.44 42.80 -16.98
CA ASN A 423 -10.17 43.69 -16.07
C ASN A 423 -11.34 43.03 -15.28
N GLY A 424 -11.24 41.71 -15.01
CA GLY A 424 -12.26 40.92 -14.31
C GLY A 424 -13.32 40.26 -15.22
N GLU A 425 -13.25 40.48 -16.53
CA GLU A 425 -14.16 39.88 -17.52
C GLU A 425 -13.50 38.73 -18.28
N ILE A 426 -14.23 37.65 -18.64
CA ILE A 426 -13.67 36.63 -19.55
C ILE A 426 -13.45 37.23 -20.94
N CYS A 427 -12.28 36.98 -21.53
CA CYS A 427 -12.05 37.19 -22.96
C CYS A 427 -11.95 35.87 -23.75
N TRP A 428 -11.52 34.76 -23.14
CA TRP A 428 -11.37 33.45 -23.80
C TRP A 428 -11.41 32.29 -22.80
N VAL A 429 -12.36 31.37 -22.95
CA VAL A 429 -12.20 30.05 -22.33
C VAL A 429 -11.15 29.31 -23.17
N VAL A 430 -9.96 29.10 -22.60
CA VAL A 430 -8.75 28.71 -23.34
C VAL A 430 -8.97 27.37 -24.05
N GLY A 431 -8.59 27.31 -25.32
CA GLY A 431 -8.86 26.16 -26.19
C GLY A 431 -10.33 25.88 -26.51
N LEU A 432 -11.30 26.68 -26.00
CA LEU A 432 -12.72 26.38 -26.11
C LEU A 432 -13.57 27.45 -26.81
N ARG A 433 -13.56 28.73 -26.39
CA ARG A 433 -14.35 29.82 -27.04
C ARG A 433 -13.95 31.23 -26.57
N ILE A 434 -13.81 32.17 -27.50
CA ILE A 434 -13.60 33.61 -27.23
C ILE A 434 -14.93 34.27 -26.84
N ASP A 435 -14.88 35.29 -25.98
CA ASP A 435 -16.02 36.14 -25.57
C ASP A 435 -16.37 37.14 -26.68
N GLU A 436 -17.67 37.33 -26.95
CA GLU A 436 -18.21 38.23 -27.99
C GLU A 436 -17.60 39.65 -27.94
N ARG A 437 -17.30 40.19 -26.75
CA ARG A 437 -16.79 41.56 -26.56
C ARG A 437 -15.34 41.74 -26.99
N PHE A 438 -14.58 40.65 -27.06
CA PHE A 438 -13.15 40.65 -27.36
C PHE A 438 -12.85 40.09 -28.76
N LYS A 439 -13.87 40.02 -29.64
CA LYS A 439 -13.71 39.66 -31.05
C LYS A 439 -13.01 40.78 -31.83
N ILE A 440 -12.25 40.41 -32.85
CA ILE A 440 -11.67 41.35 -33.81
C ILE A 440 -12.79 41.89 -34.72
N THR A 441 -12.80 43.20 -34.94
CA THR A 441 -13.72 43.91 -35.85
C THR A 441 -12.94 44.63 -36.96
N PRO A 442 -13.58 45.05 -38.07
CA PRO A 442 -12.92 45.86 -39.11
C PRO A 442 -12.31 47.18 -38.60
N GLN A 443 -12.73 47.66 -37.42
CA GLN A 443 -12.24 48.87 -36.76
C GLN A 443 -11.08 48.59 -35.77
N THR A 444 -10.63 47.35 -35.62
CA THR A 444 -9.59 46.96 -34.65
C THR A 444 -8.19 47.26 -35.19
N THR A 445 -7.56 48.35 -34.74
CA THR A 445 -6.25 48.82 -35.25
C THR A 445 -5.03 48.19 -34.57
N ARG A 446 -5.16 47.65 -33.35
CA ARG A 446 -4.11 46.90 -32.64
C ARG A 446 -4.64 45.54 -32.19
N CYS A 447 -4.10 44.46 -32.75
CA CYS A 447 -4.39 43.07 -32.38
C CYS A 447 -3.17 42.40 -31.71
N LEU A 448 -3.24 41.08 -31.45
CA LEU A 448 -2.60 40.52 -30.25
C LEU A 448 -2.50 38.96 -30.27
N ARG A 449 -1.40 38.28 -29.85
CA ARG A 449 -1.15 36.80 -30.07
C ARG A 449 -0.67 35.90 -28.87
N ILE A 450 -1.40 34.79 -28.57
CA ILE A 450 -1.21 33.81 -27.44
C ILE A 450 -0.94 32.43 -28.04
N GLU A 451 0.29 31.98 -28.02
CA GLU A 451 0.51 30.56 -28.28
C GLU A 451 0.14 29.76 -27.01
N TRP A 452 -1.15 29.42 -26.80
CA TRP A 452 -1.47 28.39 -25.80
C TRP A 452 -1.17 27.03 -26.40
N GLN A 453 -0.07 26.44 -25.92
CA GLN A 453 0.33 25.08 -26.22
C GLN A 453 0.19 24.26 -24.93
N PRO A 454 -0.46 23.07 -24.97
CA PRO A 454 -0.34 22.14 -23.86
C PRO A 454 1.10 21.62 -23.79
N PHE A 455 1.65 21.50 -22.58
CA PHE A 455 2.94 20.82 -22.37
C PHE A 455 2.89 19.40 -22.95
N SER A 456 3.94 19.00 -23.66
CA SER A 456 4.06 17.63 -24.19
C SER A 456 4.05 16.59 -23.06
N GLU A 457 3.61 15.37 -23.38
CA GLU A 457 3.44 14.29 -22.39
C GLU A 457 4.77 13.72 -21.86
N SER A 458 5.92 14.22 -22.35
CA SER A 458 7.27 13.73 -22.11
C SER A 458 7.95 14.23 -20.81
N ASP A 459 7.20 14.81 -19.87
CA ASP A 459 7.73 15.32 -18.60
C ASP A 459 8.01 14.14 -17.61
N PRO A 460 9.29 13.88 -17.24
CA PRO A 460 9.66 12.74 -16.41
C PRO A 460 9.23 12.88 -14.93
N THR A 461 8.70 14.03 -14.50
CA THR A 461 8.25 14.23 -13.12
C THR A 461 6.92 13.52 -12.78
N LYS A 462 6.16 13.07 -13.79
CA LYS A 462 4.79 12.53 -13.64
C LYS A 462 4.71 11.05 -13.18
N ASN A 463 5.61 10.62 -12.31
CA ASN A 463 5.56 9.27 -11.71
C ASN A 463 4.54 9.20 -10.56
N TRP A 464 3.25 9.16 -10.91
CA TRP A 464 2.17 8.74 -10.02
C TRP A 464 2.11 7.19 -9.95
N PRO A 465 2.00 6.58 -8.75
CA PRO A 465 2.09 5.12 -8.57
C PRO A 465 0.88 4.34 -9.15
#